data_AF-A0A7E4W113-F1
#
_entry.id   AF-A0A7E4W113-F1
#
_cell.length_a   1.000
_cell.length_b   1.000
_cell.length_c   1.000
_cell.angle_alpha   90.00
_cell.angle_beta   90.00
_cell.angle_gamma   90.00
#
_symmetry.space_group_name_H-M   'P 1'
#
loop_
_entity.id
_entity.type
_entity.pdbx_description
1 polymer ?
#
loop_
_entity_poly.entity_id
_entity_poly.type
_entity_poly.pdbx_seq_one_letter_code
_entity_poly.pdbx_strand_id
1 'polypeptide(L)'
;MLTLNIILLFLCVTTYGLARVSMSTSNFVIPVEAKPYCPGSSDKASIFIANNVQLQSKFYGAVSPANTCTTCPNGKANYYDSAAEDEPHGTPPLEAIGSIAAVNCTNMCICDTAGDCYTPTGYDVVITFWPYCSDGKCGTYVQIRANSDSSGFVSTTTGSLTFTAGAQVAPNYDFKPFTDPSYIYAATVSCEGCVASSCRTTSS
;
A
#
# COMPACT_ATOMS: atom_id res chain seq x y z
N MET A 1 18.37 -12.49 5.21
CA MET A 1 18.77 -12.03 6.55
C MET A 1 20.25 -11.70 6.49
N LEU A 2 20.58 -10.40 6.37
CA LEU A 2 21.97 -9.92 6.33
C LEU A 2 22.52 -9.94 7.77
N THR A 3 23.57 -10.72 7.97
CA THR A 3 24.36 -10.76 9.20
C THR A 3 25.14 -9.46 9.37
N LEU A 4 24.83 -8.73 10.44
CA LEU A 4 25.54 -7.52 10.83
C LEU A 4 26.88 -7.91 11.46
N ASN A 5 27.97 -7.73 10.71
CA ASN A 5 29.34 -7.91 11.19
C ASN A 5 29.72 -6.72 12.10
N ILE A 6 29.66 -6.94 13.42
CA ILE A 6 30.30 -6.05 14.38
C ILE A 6 31.74 -6.56 14.55
N ILE A 7 32.68 -5.90 13.86
CA ILE A 7 34.11 -6.09 14.06
C ILE A 7 34.50 -5.41 15.37
N LEU A 8 34.63 -6.19 16.44
CA LEU A 8 35.20 -5.75 17.71
C LEU A 8 36.73 -5.92 17.65
N LEU A 9 37.47 -4.85 17.36
CA LEU A 9 38.93 -4.84 17.49
C LEU A 9 39.28 -4.70 18.99
N PHE A 10 39.74 -5.80 19.60
CA PHE A 10 40.34 -5.79 20.94
C PHE A 10 41.82 -5.39 20.82
N LEU A 11 42.15 -4.17 21.27
CA LEU A 11 43.53 -3.72 21.41
C LEU A 11 44.04 -3.98 22.84
N CYS A 12 45.27 -4.48 22.86
CA CYS A 12 46.07 -4.90 24.00
C CYS A 12 46.14 -3.84 25.11
N VAL A 13 45.88 -4.26 26.36
CA VAL A 13 46.01 -3.45 27.56
C VAL A 13 47.45 -3.54 28.06
N THR A 14 48.17 -2.42 27.99
CA THR A 14 49.42 -2.23 28.75
C THR A 14 49.16 -1.10 29.76
N THR A 15 49.18 -1.46 31.04
CA THR A 15 49.12 -0.57 32.21
C THR A 15 50.18 0.52 32.14
N TYR A 16 49.82 1.79 32.31
CA TYR A 16 50.41 2.80 33.22
C TYR A 16 49.73 4.16 32.96
N GLY A 17 49.15 4.77 34.01
CA GLY A 17 48.63 6.15 33.99
C GLY A 17 47.11 6.26 34.00
N LEU A 18 46.56 6.73 35.13
CA LEU A 18 45.16 7.17 35.23
C LEU A 18 44.97 8.48 34.43
N ALA A 19 44.93 8.39 33.11
CA ALA A 19 44.39 9.45 32.27
C ALA A 19 42.87 9.31 32.24
N ARG A 20 42.14 10.29 32.78
CA ARG A 20 40.69 10.39 32.57
C ARG A 20 40.45 10.67 31.09
N VAL A 21 40.12 9.63 30.33
CA VAL A 21 39.61 9.78 28.96
C VAL A 21 38.18 10.30 29.09
N SER A 22 38.00 11.61 28.89
CA SER A 22 36.68 12.21 28.71
C SER A 22 36.18 11.80 27.33
N MET A 23 35.31 10.79 27.30
CA MET A 23 34.68 10.31 26.07
C MET A 23 33.56 11.28 25.71
N SER A 24 33.86 12.22 24.81
CA SER A 24 32.87 13.15 24.27
C SER A 24 31.91 12.39 23.37
N THR A 25 30.67 12.20 23.82
CA THR A 25 29.56 11.70 23.01
C THR A 25 29.20 12.73 21.97
N SER A 26 29.90 12.70 20.84
CA SER A 26 29.47 13.42 19.65
C SER A 26 28.18 12.78 19.15
N ASN A 27 27.08 13.54 19.21
CA ASN A 27 25.79 13.12 18.68
C ASN A 27 25.92 12.90 17.16
N PHE A 28 26.00 11.64 16.74
CA PHE A 28 25.96 11.26 15.34
C PHE A 28 24.52 11.36 14.86
N VAL A 29 24.19 12.45 14.18
CA VAL A 29 22.89 12.62 13.51
C VAL A 29 22.99 11.93 12.16
N ILE A 30 22.34 10.77 12.00
CA ILE A 30 22.17 10.15 10.69
C ILE A 30 21.20 11.04 9.90
N PRO A 31 21.59 11.57 8.73
CA PRO A 31 20.66 12.30 7.89
C PRO A 31 19.54 11.34 7.47
N VAL A 32 18.30 11.67 7.84
CA VAL A 32 17.13 10.93 7.37
C VAL A 32 17.03 11.21 5.87
N GLU A 33 17.21 10.18 5.04
CA GLU A 33 17.06 10.30 3.60
C GLU A 33 15.66 10.80 3.29
N ALA A 34 15.57 11.98 2.65
CA ALA A 34 14.29 12.58 2.31
C ALA A 34 13.57 11.68 1.30
N LYS A 35 12.39 11.16 1.67
CA LYS A 35 11.56 10.38 0.75
C LYS A 35 11.25 11.21 -0.50
N PRO A 36 11.38 10.64 -1.71
CA PRO A 36 10.95 11.32 -2.93
C PRO A 36 9.50 11.79 -2.83
N TYR A 37 9.26 13.01 -3.30
CA TYR A 37 7.97 13.66 -3.26
C TYR A 37 7.25 13.50 -4.60
N CYS A 38 6.04 12.97 -4.55
CA CYS A 38 5.16 12.86 -5.70
C CYS A 38 3.91 13.70 -5.42
N PRO A 39 3.80 14.92 -5.99
CA PRO A 39 2.66 15.77 -5.73
C PRO A 39 1.37 15.06 -6.18
N GLY A 40 0.41 14.97 -5.26
CA GLY A 40 -0.93 14.53 -5.60
C GLY A 40 -1.63 15.54 -6.50
N SER A 41 -2.62 15.07 -7.25
CA SER A 41 -3.60 15.94 -7.92
C SER A 41 -4.95 15.71 -7.25
N SER A 42 -5.61 16.77 -6.79
CA SER A 42 -6.89 16.65 -6.08
C SER A 42 -8.00 16.06 -6.96
N ASP A 43 -7.86 16.17 -8.29
CA ASP A 43 -8.80 15.70 -9.31
C ASP A 43 -8.45 14.30 -9.87
N LYS A 44 -7.48 13.59 -9.29
CA LYS A 44 -7.07 12.25 -9.73
C LYS A 44 -7.03 11.27 -8.57
N ALA A 45 -7.55 10.07 -8.80
CA ALA A 45 -7.32 8.96 -7.88
C ALA A 45 -5.84 8.59 -7.92
N SER A 46 -5.25 8.24 -6.78
CA SER A 46 -3.84 7.86 -6.72
C SER A 46 -3.62 6.58 -5.94
N ILE A 47 -2.60 5.82 -6.35
CA ILE A 47 -2.11 4.66 -5.61
C ILE A 47 -0.63 4.47 -5.89
N PHE A 48 0.14 4.19 -4.85
CA PHE A 48 1.51 3.71 -4.97
C PHE A 48 1.52 2.20 -5.18
N ILE A 49 2.07 1.77 -6.31
CA ILE A 49 2.23 0.36 -6.65
C ILE A 49 3.72 0.01 -6.54
N ALA A 50 4.06 -0.89 -5.62
CA ALA A 50 5.45 -1.34 -5.45
C ALA A 50 5.94 -2.13 -6.68
N ASN A 51 7.26 -2.13 -6.93
CA ASN A 51 7.86 -2.76 -8.12
C ASN A 51 7.62 -4.29 -8.21
N ASN A 52 7.30 -4.92 -7.08
CA ASN A 52 7.02 -6.36 -6.98
C ASN A 52 5.55 -6.72 -7.18
N VAL A 53 4.69 -5.73 -7.46
CA VAL A 53 3.27 -5.94 -7.74
C VAL A 53 3.06 -6.07 -9.25
N GLN A 54 2.44 -7.16 -9.66
CA GLN A 54 2.02 -7.37 -11.05
C GLN A 54 0.50 -7.40 -11.14
N LEU A 55 -0.08 -6.29 -11.60
CA LEU A 55 -1.51 -6.20 -11.83
C LEU A 55 -1.92 -7.02 -13.06
N GLN A 56 -3.08 -7.67 -12.95
CA GLN A 56 -3.72 -8.47 -13.98
C GLN A 56 -4.92 -7.70 -14.56
N SER A 57 -5.17 -7.84 -15.86
CA SER A 57 -6.19 -7.08 -16.60
C SER A 57 -7.40 -7.90 -17.06
N LYS A 58 -7.44 -9.20 -16.74
CA LYS A 58 -8.27 -10.17 -17.49
C LYS A 58 -9.79 -10.00 -17.32
N PHE A 59 -10.27 -9.40 -16.23
CA PHE A 59 -11.70 -9.40 -15.90
C PHE A 59 -12.34 -8.02 -15.76
N TYR A 60 -11.67 -7.05 -15.15
CA TYR A 60 -12.24 -5.72 -14.84
C TYR A 60 -11.53 -4.58 -15.58
N GLY A 61 -10.62 -4.92 -16.49
CA GLY A 61 -9.81 -3.96 -17.22
C GLY A 61 -8.45 -3.73 -16.58
N ALA A 62 -7.70 -2.83 -17.22
CA ALA A 62 -6.46 -2.28 -16.72
C ALA A 62 -6.32 -0.87 -17.30
N VAL A 63 -7.01 0.09 -16.67
CA VAL A 63 -6.90 1.48 -17.08
C VAL A 63 -5.46 1.94 -16.92
N SER A 64 -4.96 2.62 -17.95
CA SER A 64 -3.62 3.20 -17.89
C SER A 64 -3.64 4.45 -17.02
N PRO A 65 -2.58 4.72 -16.24
CA PRO A 65 -2.48 5.95 -15.48
C PRO A 65 -2.44 7.16 -16.42
N ALA A 66 -3.16 8.22 -16.05
CA ALA A 66 -3.06 9.53 -16.70
C ALA A 66 -1.70 10.18 -16.45
N ASN A 67 -1.08 9.90 -15.29
CA ASN A 67 0.27 10.33 -14.95
C ASN A 67 0.94 9.31 -14.00
N THR A 68 2.27 9.26 -14.03
CA THR A 68 3.08 8.41 -13.15
C THR A 68 4.27 9.21 -12.62
N CYS A 69 4.42 9.23 -11.30
CA CYS A 69 5.63 9.71 -10.65
C CYS A 69 6.69 8.61 -10.62
N THR A 70 7.80 8.84 -11.33
CA THR A 70 8.88 7.85 -11.53
C THR A 70 10.05 8.02 -10.56
N THR A 71 10.02 9.01 -9.67
CA THR A 71 11.10 9.29 -8.71
C THR A 71 11.10 8.35 -7.50
N CYS A 72 10.16 7.41 -7.44
CA CYS A 72 10.05 6.45 -6.35
C CYS A 72 10.99 5.25 -6.56
N PRO A 73 11.96 4.97 -5.66
CA PRO A 73 12.91 3.88 -5.85
C PRO A 73 12.25 2.50 -5.80
N ASN A 74 11.19 2.33 -5.01
CA ASN A 74 10.60 1.01 -4.74
C ASN A 74 9.24 0.80 -5.43
N GLY A 75 8.88 1.63 -6.40
CA GLY A 75 7.58 1.52 -7.06
C GLY A 75 7.25 2.72 -7.92
N LYS A 76 5.96 2.92 -8.16
CA LYS A 76 5.42 4.04 -8.93
C LYS A 76 4.18 4.58 -8.24
N ALA A 77 4.14 5.88 -8.00
CA ALA A 77 2.87 6.55 -7.67
C ALA A 77 2.14 6.85 -8.98
N ASN A 78 0.99 6.24 -9.17
CA ASN A 78 0.19 6.35 -10.37
C ASN A 78 -1.07 7.17 -10.08
N TYR A 79 -1.48 7.96 -11.07
CA TYR A 79 -2.65 8.83 -11.00
C TYR A 79 -3.61 8.45 -12.12
N TYR A 80 -4.89 8.32 -11.79
CA TYR A 80 -5.93 7.84 -12.68
C TYR A 80 -7.09 8.82 -12.73
N ASP A 81 -7.72 8.91 -13.90
CA ASP A 81 -9.03 9.53 -14.02
C ASP A 81 -10.08 8.72 -13.25
N SER A 82 -11.14 9.39 -12.79
CA SER A 82 -12.26 8.71 -12.14
C SER A 82 -12.91 7.72 -13.09
N ALA A 83 -13.30 6.56 -12.56
CA ALA A 83 -14.35 5.74 -13.15
C ALA A 83 -15.66 6.54 -13.24
N ALA A 84 -16.48 6.20 -14.23
CA ALA A 84 -17.78 6.84 -14.45
C ALA A 84 -18.83 6.37 -13.43
N GLU A 85 -18.77 5.09 -13.05
CA GLU A 85 -19.70 4.48 -12.10
C GLU A 85 -19.15 4.53 -10.68
N ASP A 86 -20.06 4.62 -9.71
CA ASP A 86 -19.74 4.71 -8.29
C ASP A 86 -19.62 3.35 -7.60
N GLU A 87 -19.72 2.25 -8.35
CA GLU A 87 -19.62 0.88 -7.84
C GLU A 87 -18.81 -0.06 -8.76
N PRO A 88 -18.23 -1.15 -8.22
CA PRO A 88 -17.58 -2.17 -9.03
C PRO A 88 -18.55 -2.86 -9.98
N HIS A 89 -18.21 -2.89 -11.28
CA HIS A 89 -19.02 -3.59 -12.28
C HIS A 89 -18.14 -4.35 -13.29
N GLY A 90 -18.66 -5.46 -13.80
CA GLY A 90 -17.93 -6.36 -14.72
C GLY A 90 -18.24 -6.12 -16.20
N THR A 91 -18.99 -5.08 -16.52
CA THR A 91 -19.44 -4.75 -17.87
C THR A 91 -18.63 -3.58 -18.43
N PRO A 92 -18.41 -3.50 -19.76
CA PRO A 92 -17.77 -2.33 -20.34
C PRO A 92 -18.52 -1.03 -20.01
N PRO A 93 -17.80 0.10 -19.79
CA PRO A 93 -16.34 0.22 -19.82
C PRO A 93 -15.67 -0.47 -18.62
N LEU A 94 -14.60 -1.20 -18.87
CA LEU A 94 -13.83 -1.89 -17.84
C LEU A 94 -12.82 -0.90 -17.22
N GLU A 95 -13.22 -0.26 -16.12
CA GLU A 95 -12.53 0.91 -15.56
C GLU A 95 -11.60 0.61 -14.36
N ALA A 96 -11.38 -0.67 -14.02
CA ALA A 96 -10.45 -1.00 -12.96
C ALA A 96 -8.99 -0.74 -13.37
N ILE A 97 -8.18 -0.28 -12.42
CA ILE A 97 -6.72 -0.15 -12.55
C ILE A 97 -6.09 -1.53 -12.79
N GLY A 98 -6.65 -2.55 -12.14
CA GLY A 98 -6.25 -3.94 -12.31
C GLY A 98 -6.52 -4.75 -11.06
N SER A 99 -6.28 -6.06 -11.16
CA SER A 99 -6.50 -7.02 -10.07
C SER A 99 -5.20 -7.72 -9.66
N ILE A 100 -5.13 -8.18 -8.43
CA ILE A 100 -4.06 -9.08 -7.96
C ILE A 100 -4.63 -10.10 -6.99
N ALA A 101 -4.17 -11.34 -7.11
CA ALA A 101 -4.55 -12.43 -6.22
C ALA A 101 -3.48 -12.64 -5.15
N ALA A 102 -3.89 -12.89 -3.90
CA ALA A 102 -2.99 -13.15 -2.77
C ALA A 102 -2.05 -14.33 -3.04
N VAL A 103 -2.52 -15.37 -3.75
CA VAL A 103 -1.68 -16.50 -4.19
C VAL A 103 -0.48 -16.07 -5.07
N ASN A 104 -0.60 -14.96 -5.80
CA ASN A 104 0.47 -14.43 -6.66
C ASN A 104 1.28 -13.32 -5.97
N CYS A 105 1.02 -13.06 -4.69
CA CYS A 105 1.56 -11.94 -3.92
C CYS A 105 1.69 -12.38 -2.45
N THR A 106 2.65 -13.27 -2.18
CA THR A 106 2.74 -14.04 -0.93
C THR A 106 2.69 -13.20 0.35
N ASN A 107 3.29 -12.00 0.34
CA ASN A 107 3.22 -11.05 1.45
C ASN A 107 2.43 -9.80 1.01
N MET A 108 1.25 -10.00 0.44
CA MET A 108 0.38 -8.90 0.05
C MET A 108 0.09 -7.99 1.25
N CYS A 109 0.34 -6.70 1.06
CA CYS A 109 -0.07 -5.68 1.99
C CYS A 109 -0.65 -4.49 1.25
N ILE A 110 -1.73 -3.94 1.79
CA ILE A 110 -2.36 -2.69 1.36
C ILE A 110 -2.32 -1.76 2.55
N CYS A 111 -1.87 -0.52 2.36
CA CYS A 111 -2.07 0.52 3.37
C CYS A 111 -3.03 1.59 2.85
N ASP A 112 -3.91 2.05 3.71
CA ASP A 112 -4.86 3.10 3.41
C ASP A 112 -4.25 4.50 3.47
N THR A 113 -5.05 5.52 3.19
CA THR A 113 -4.64 6.92 3.26
C THR A 113 -4.40 7.45 4.68
N ALA A 114 -4.89 6.76 5.72
CA ALA A 114 -4.62 7.08 7.12
C ALA A 114 -3.28 6.48 7.60
N GLY A 115 -2.71 5.54 6.84
CA GLY A 115 -1.46 4.85 7.14
C GLY A 115 -1.67 3.51 7.84
N ASP A 116 -2.90 3.06 8.03
CA ASP A 116 -3.20 1.72 8.52
C ASP A 116 -2.99 0.70 7.40
N CYS A 117 -2.35 -0.41 7.76
CA CYS A 117 -1.99 -1.46 6.81
C CYS A 117 -2.76 -2.75 7.08
N TYR A 118 -2.98 -3.52 6.02
CA TYR A 118 -3.82 -4.71 6.05
C TYR A 118 -3.20 -5.83 5.22
N THR A 119 -3.38 -7.07 5.70
CA THR A 119 -2.96 -8.30 5.01
C THR A 119 -4.16 -9.20 4.77
N PRO A 120 -4.16 -9.98 3.67
CA PRO A 120 -5.28 -10.87 3.37
C PRO A 120 -5.40 -11.99 4.41
N THR A 121 -6.62 -12.45 4.66
CA THR A 121 -6.90 -13.60 5.54
C THR A 121 -6.49 -14.95 4.94
N GLY A 122 -6.32 -15.03 3.62
CA GLY A 122 -6.03 -16.27 2.90
C GLY A 122 -5.60 -16.04 1.46
N TYR A 123 -5.10 -17.09 0.81
CA TYR A 123 -4.61 -17.05 -0.57
C TYR A 123 -5.71 -16.95 -1.63
N ASP A 124 -6.96 -17.21 -1.25
CA ASP A 124 -8.15 -17.10 -2.10
C ASP A 124 -8.61 -15.65 -2.31
N VAL A 125 -8.06 -14.71 -1.55
CA VAL A 125 -8.40 -13.29 -1.66
C VAL A 125 -7.83 -12.71 -2.97
N VAL A 126 -8.72 -12.14 -3.78
CA VAL A 126 -8.41 -11.37 -4.99
C VAL A 126 -8.90 -9.96 -4.79
N ILE A 127 -8.03 -8.99 -5.01
CA ILE A 127 -8.39 -7.58 -4.96
C ILE A 127 -8.43 -6.96 -6.34
N THR A 128 -9.26 -5.94 -6.50
CA THR A 128 -9.34 -5.11 -7.71
C THR A 128 -9.36 -3.65 -7.29
N PHE A 129 -8.51 -2.84 -7.93
CA PHE A 129 -8.37 -1.42 -7.62
C PHE A 129 -9.22 -0.59 -8.58
N TRP A 130 -10.02 0.31 -8.01
CA TRP A 130 -10.95 1.16 -8.74
C TRP A 130 -10.67 2.64 -8.45
N PRO A 131 -10.39 3.47 -9.46
CA PRO A 131 -10.25 4.90 -9.26
C PRO A 131 -11.65 5.53 -9.25
N TYR A 132 -12.01 6.26 -8.21
CA TYR A 132 -13.31 6.95 -8.17
C TYR A 132 -13.21 8.29 -7.46
N CYS A 133 -13.92 9.29 -7.97
CA CYS A 133 -13.99 10.63 -7.41
C CYS A 133 -15.43 10.94 -6.98
N SER A 134 -15.61 11.32 -5.73
CA SER A 134 -16.90 11.81 -5.21
C SER A 134 -16.70 13.11 -4.44
N ASP A 135 -17.55 14.10 -4.69
CA ASP A 135 -17.52 15.41 -4.01
C ASP A 135 -16.14 16.10 -4.04
N GLY A 136 -15.43 15.99 -5.17
CA GLY A 136 -14.09 16.56 -5.35
C GLY A 136 -12.98 15.84 -4.59
N LYS A 137 -13.26 14.67 -4.01
CA LYS A 137 -12.26 13.78 -3.39
C LYS A 137 -12.07 12.56 -4.27
N CYS A 138 -10.85 12.40 -4.76
CA CYS A 138 -10.49 11.31 -5.65
C CYS A 138 -9.64 10.25 -4.94
N GLY A 139 -10.02 8.99 -5.09
CA GLY A 139 -9.41 7.90 -4.36
C GLY A 139 -9.34 6.58 -5.11
N THR A 140 -8.48 5.68 -4.62
CA THR A 140 -8.41 4.31 -5.11
C THR A 140 -9.07 3.37 -4.10
N TYR A 141 -10.16 2.73 -4.53
CA TYR A 141 -10.94 1.82 -3.70
C TYR A 141 -10.62 0.37 -4.02
N VAL A 142 -10.66 -0.49 -2.99
CA VAL A 142 -10.33 -1.91 -3.12
C VAL A 142 -11.60 -2.75 -3.05
N GLN A 143 -11.98 -3.34 -4.18
CA GLN A 143 -12.95 -4.43 -4.22
C GLN A 143 -12.26 -5.73 -3.82
N ILE A 144 -12.86 -6.46 -2.89
CA ILE A 144 -12.40 -7.74 -2.36
C ILE A 144 -13.31 -8.84 -2.92
N ARG A 145 -12.72 -9.87 -3.50
CA ARG A 145 -13.39 -11.11 -3.91
C ARG A 145 -12.68 -12.28 -3.29
N ALA A 146 -13.43 -13.23 -2.77
CA ALA A 146 -12.90 -14.40 -2.08
C ALA A 146 -13.90 -15.56 -2.16
N ASN A 147 -13.51 -16.75 -1.69
CA ASN A 147 -14.40 -17.91 -1.68
C ASN A 147 -15.43 -17.87 -0.53
N SER A 148 -15.24 -16.98 0.45
CA SER A 148 -16.11 -16.80 1.61
C SER A 148 -16.39 -15.32 1.86
N ASP A 149 -17.62 -14.98 2.23
CA ASP A 149 -18.03 -13.63 2.61
C ASP A 149 -17.29 -13.09 3.84
N SER A 150 -16.76 -13.98 4.67
CA SER A 150 -15.94 -13.67 5.84
C SER A 150 -14.44 -13.54 5.53
N SER A 151 -14.00 -13.87 4.32
CA SER A 151 -12.61 -13.65 3.89
C SER A 151 -12.40 -12.19 3.50
N GLY A 152 -11.19 -11.68 3.73
CA GLY A 152 -10.83 -10.32 3.36
C GLY A 152 -9.50 -9.90 3.96
N PHE A 153 -9.49 -8.82 4.73
CA PHE A 153 -8.28 -8.15 5.21
C PHE A 153 -8.32 -7.92 6.72
N VAL A 154 -7.22 -8.30 7.37
CA VAL A 154 -6.96 -8.03 8.79
C VAL A 154 -6.01 -6.85 8.93
N SER A 155 -6.26 -5.98 9.89
CA SER A 155 -5.35 -4.88 10.23
C SER A 155 -4.06 -5.44 10.81
N THR A 156 -2.92 -4.95 10.34
CA THR A 156 -1.61 -5.31 10.92
C THR A 156 -1.37 -4.66 12.27
N THR A 157 -2.11 -3.59 12.59
CA THR A 157 -2.01 -2.87 13.86
C THR A 157 -2.83 -3.56 14.95
N THR A 158 -4.09 -3.90 14.67
CA THR A 158 -5.02 -4.46 15.66
C THR A 158 -5.19 -5.97 15.57
N GLY A 159 -4.74 -6.60 14.48
CA GLY A 159 -4.98 -8.01 14.19
C GLY A 159 -6.45 -8.35 13.87
N SER A 160 -7.33 -7.35 13.82
CA SER A 160 -8.77 -7.55 13.66
C SER A 160 -9.16 -7.59 12.18
N LEU A 161 -10.08 -8.50 11.82
CA LEU A 161 -10.73 -8.52 10.50
C LEU A 161 -11.50 -7.21 10.33
N THR A 162 -11.09 -6.41 9.34
CA THR A 162 -11.61 -5.05 9.16
C THR A 162 -12.47 -4.93 7.91
N PHE A 163 -12.06 -5.59 6.83
CA PHE A 163 -12.77 -5.55 5.54
C PHE A 163 -13.00 -6.96 5.04
N THR A 164 -14.21 -7.26 4.56
CA THR A 164 -14.55 -8.60 4.05
C THR A 164 -15.24 -8.50 2.68
N ALA A 165 -15.17 -9.57 1.89
CA ALA A 165 -15.85 -9.65 0.61
C ALA A 165 -17.36 -9.45 0.76
N GLY A 166 -17.99 -10.10 1.75
CA GLY A 166 -19.43 -10.01 1.97
C GLY A 166 -19.90 -8.63 2.45
N ALA A 167 -19.04 -7.87 3.14
CA ALA A 167 -19.39 -6.54 3.62
C ALA A 167 -19.60 -5.53 2.47
N GLN A 168 -19.04 -5.80 1.28
CA GLN A 168 -19.11 -4.94 0.09
C GLN A 168 -20.35 -5.17 -0.76
N VAL A 169 -21.20 -6.13 -0.40
CA VAL A 169 -22.40 -6.52 -1.14
C VAL A 169 -23.64 -6.12 -0.35
N ALA A 170 -24.60 -5.49 -1.01
CA ALA A 170 -25.88 -5.11 -0.44
C ALA A 170 -26.87 -6.30 -0.47
N PRO A 171 -28.00 -6.26 0.27
CA PRO A 171 -28.94 -7.38 0.34
C PRO A 171 -29.57 -7.80 -1.00
N ASN A 172 -29.55 -6.92 -2.00
CA ASN A 172 -29.96 -7.18 -3.39
C ASN A 172 -28.88 -7.89 -4.23
N TYR A 173 -27.73 -8.24 -3.64
CA TYR A 173 -26.56 -8.85 -4.30
C TYR A 173 -25.78 -7.92 -5.23
N ASP A 174 -26.11 -6.63 -5.25
CA ASP A 174 -25.31 -5.63 -5.93
C ASP A 174 -24.15 -5.18 -5.03
N PHE A 175 -23.08 -4.67 -5.64
CA PHE A 175 -22.02 -4.04 -4.86
C PHE A 175 -22.53 -2.74 -4.24
N LYS A 176 -21.93 -2.35 -3.12
CA LYS A 176 -22.18 -1.04 -2.53
C LYS A 176 -21.39 0.03 -3.30
N PRO A 177 -21.80 1.31 -3.23
CA PRO A 177 -20.99 2.38 -3.80
C PRO A 177 -19.63 2.45 -3.10
N PHE A 178 -18.58 2.84 -3.82
CA PHE A 178 -17.19 2.96 -3.34
C PHE A 178 -17.06 3.85 -2.10
N THR A 179 -17.96 4.81 -1.91
CA THR A 179 -18.01 5.68 -0.73
C THR A 179 -18.45 4.96 0.55
N ASP A 180 -18.95 3.73 0.46
CA ASP A 180 -19.31 2.92 1.63
C ASP A 180 -18.05 2.50 2.42
N PRO A 181 -18.08 2.53 3.77
CA PRO A 181 -16.92 2.21 4.60
C PRO A 181 -16.46 0.74 4.52
N SER A 182 -17.17 -0.13 3.80
CA SER A 182 -16.74 -1.50 3.52
C SER A 182 -15.59 -1.62 2.49
N TYR A 183 -15.23 -0.53 1.82
CA TYR A 183 -14.10 -0.48 0.91
C TYR A 183 -12.84 0.06 1.59
N ILE A 184 -11.69 -0.51 1.26
CA ILE A 184 -10.39 0.06 1.65
C ILE A 184 -10.11 1.23 0.73
N TYR A 185 -9.84 2.40 1.31
CA TYR A 185 -9.31 3.55 0.58
C TYR A 185 -7.78 3.44 0.50
N ALA A 186 -7.30 2.73 -0.52
CA ALA A 186 -5.90 2.35 -0.66
C ALA A 186 -5.00 3.52 -1.08
N ALA A 187 -3.91 3.70 -0.33
CA ALA A 187 -2.79 4.55 -0.72
C ALA A 187 -1.65 3.75 -1.35
N THR A 188 -1.44 2.50 -0.92
CA THR A 188 -0.29 1.68 -1.33
C THR A 188 -0.65 0.21 -1.49
N VAL A 189 0.07 -0.50 -2.35
CA VAL A 189 0.07 -1.97 -2.42
C VAL A 189 1.50 -2.51 -2.63
N SER A 190 1.82 -3.61 -1.95
CA SER A 190 3.11 -4.31 -1.99
C SER A 190 2.95 -5.82 -1.88
N CYS A 191 3.85 -6.59 -2.49
CA CYS A 191 3.98 -8.05 -2.30
C CYS A 191 5.12 -8.48 -1.37
N GLU A 192 5.79 -7.51 -0.71
CA GLU A 192 6.92 -7.72 0.22
C GLU A 192 6.55 -7.39 1.67
N GLY A 193 5.25 -7.30 1.97
CA GLY A 193 4.72 -6.91 3.27
C GLY A 193 4.49 -5.40 3.38
N CYS A 194 4.08 -5.00 4.58
CA CYS A 194 3.69 -3.63 4.89
C CYS A 194 4.92 -2.74 5.11
N VAL A 195 5.53 -2.34 4.01
CA VAL A 195 6.57 -1.31 4.02
C VAL A 195 5.89 0.05 3.93
N ALA A 196 6.20 0.96 4.85
CA ALA A 196 5.75 2.34 4.75
C ALA A 196 6.22 2.90 3.39
N SER A 197 5.29 3.47 2.61
CA SER A 197 5.54 3.94 1.25
C SER A 197 6.89 4.64 1.12
N SER A 198 7.70 4.24 0.14
CA SER A 198 8.96 4.93 -0.15
C SER A 198 8.73 6.33 -0.76
N CYS A 199 7.50 6.62 -1.17
CA CYS A 199 7.11 7.90 -1.75
C CYS A 199 6.08 8.61 -0.90
N ARG A 200 6.35 9.89 -0.65
CA ARG A 200 5.40 10.78 0.03
C ARG A 200 4.45 11.34 -1.03
N THR A 201 3.20 10.93 -0.96
CA THR A 201 2.09 11.56 -1.67
C THR A 201 1.31 12.39 -0.67
N THR A 202 0.96 13.64 -1.01
CA THR A 202 -0.02 14.41 -0.25
C THR A 202 -1.36 14.26 -0.95
N SER A 203 -2.34 13.66 -0.27
CA SER A 203 -3.74 13.91 -0.57
C SER A 203 -4.04 15.32 -0.06
N SER A 204 -4.24 16.26 -0.97
CA SER A 204 -4.71 17.63 -0.67
C SER A 204 -6.17 17.61 -0.24
#